data_AF-A0A949XBR9-F1
#
_entry.id   AF-A0A949XBR9-F1
#
_cell.length_a   1.000
_cell.length_b   1.000
_cell.length_c   1.000
_cell.angle_alpha   90.00
_cell.angle_beta   90.00
_cell.angle_gamma   90.00
#
_symmetry.space_group_name_H-M   'P 1'
#
loop_
_entity.id
_entity.type
_entity.pdbx_description
1 polymer ?
#
loop_
_entity_poly.entity_id
_entity_poly.type
_entity_poly.pdbx_seq_one_letter_code
_entity_poly.pdbx_strand_id
1 'polypeptide(L)'
;MGQIANTALAAWRFPCWTGLSLLLTAALYMRGFIRVHRQMPLRFPLSSLALYSAGIVALAVALVSPLATLDDRLLTAHMVQHLVLLMIAPPLLLLGAPQIPIVRAIPPAFAKKTVGLVAKSRGGRRLLNGAAHPVTGLVLFSAVMLGWHLPGPFQAALRSDDWHIVEH
;
A
#
# COMPACT_ATOMS: atom_id res chain seq x y z
N MET A 1 21.39 18.60 16.74
CA MET A 1 20.38 18.21 15.72
C MET A 1 20.90 18.28 14.28
N GLY A 2 21.68 19.30 13.87
CA GLY A 2 22.15 19.45 12.48
C GLY A 2 23.06 18.33 11.92
N GLN A 3 23.96 17.75 12.73
CA GLN A 3 24.83 16.64 12.28
C GLN A 3 24.08 15.33 12.00
N ILE A 4 22.99 15.07 12.74
CA ILE A 4 22.17 13.86 12.58
C ILE A 4 21.33 13.97 11.29
N ALA A 5 20.77 15.16 11.02
CA ALA A 5 20.05 15.43 9.78
C ALA A 5 20.96 15.33 8.55
N ASN A 6 22.19 15.86 8.61
CA ASN A 6 23.12 15.81 7.49
C ASN A 6 23.64 14.39 7.20
N THR A 7 23.82 13.56 8.22
CA THR A 7 24.21 12.14 8.05
C THR A 7 23.06 11.29 7.53
N ALA A 8 21.84 11.55 7.99
CA ALA A 8 20.62 10.90 7.48
C ALA A 8 20.38 11.20 5.99
N LEU A 9 20.59 12.45 5.56
CA LEU A 9 20.50 12.86 4.15
C LEU A 9 21.60 12.27 3.28
N ALA A 10 22.81 12.09 3.81
CA ALA A 10 23.94 11.52 3.07
C ALA A 10 23.86 9.98 2.92
N ALA A 11 23.28 9.28 3.91
CA ALA A 11 23.07 7.84 3.89
C ALA A 11 21.78 7.43 3.14
N TRP A 12 20.92 8.40 2.83
CA TRP A 12 19.66 8.18 2.14
C TRP A 12 19.90 7.60 0.74
N ARG A 13 19.58 6.32 0.58
CA ARG A 13 19.55 5.65 -0.71
C ARG A 13 18.10 5.45 -1.09
N PHE A 14 17.66 6.19 -2.10
CA PHE A 14 16.36 5.97 -2.73
C PHE A 14 16.36 4.57 -3.38
N PRO A 15 15.60 3.60 -2.87
CA PRO A 15 15.46 2.34 -3.58
C PRO A 15 14.63 2.65 -4.83
N CYS A 16 15.30 2.67 -5.99
CA CYS A 16 14.70 3.03 -7.28
C CYS A 16 13.45 2.18 -7.58
N TRP A 17 13.42 0.95 -7.10
CA TRP A 17 12.29 0.03 -7.22
C TRP A 17 11.03 0.49 -6.47
N THR A 18 11.16 0.96 -5.22
CA THR A 18 10.02 1.43 -4.41
C THR A 18 9.38 2.66 -5.01
N GLY A 19 10.21 3.61 -5.48
CA GLY A 19 9.73 4.78 -6.23
C GLY A 19 9.01 4.38 -7.52
N LEU A 20 9.56 3.42 -8.26
CA LEU A 20 8.97 2.93 -9.51
C LEU A 20 7.62 2.23 -9.27
N SER A 21 7.49 1.41 -8.22
CA SER A 21 6.23 0.73 -7.90
C SER A 21 5.14 1.71 -7.46
N LEU A 22 5.48 2.73 -6.66
CA LEU A 22 4.54 3.80 -6.30
C LEU A 22 4.11 4.60 -7.52
N LEU A 23 5.04 4.97 -8.39
CA LEU A 23 4.73 5.69 -9.63
C LEU A 23 3.85 4.86 -10.56
N LEU A 24 4.13 3.56 -10.69
CA LEU A 24 3.35 2.65 -11.53
C LEU A 24 1.91 2.53 -11.02
N THR A 25 1.73 2.31 -9.71
CA THR A 25 0.41 2.22 -9.08
C THR A 25 -0.36 3.54 -9.14
N ALA A 26 0.31 4.68 -8.94
CA ALA A 26 -0.28 6.01 -9.12
C ALA A 26 -0.70 6.25 -10.58
N ALA A 27 0.14 5.91 -11.55
CA ALA A 27 -0.16 6.07 -12.97
C ALA A 27 -1.30 5.18 -13.45
N LEU A 28 -1.36 3.93 -12.96
CA LEU A 28 -2.47 3.01 -13.23
C LEU A 28 -3.79 3.56 -12.67
N TYR A 29 -3.80 3.98 -11.40
CA TYR A 29 -5.00 4.58 -10.80
C TYR A 29 -5.42 5.86 -11.55
N MET A 30 -4.49 6.76 -11.87
CA MET A 30 -4.79 8.00 -12.59
C MET A 30 -5.41 7.71 -13.96
N ARG A 31 -4.84 6.77 -14.73
CA ARG A 31 -5.41 6.34 -16.03
C ARG A 31 -6.81 5.77 -15.88
N GLY A 32 -7.04 4.95 -14.85
CA GLY A 32 -8.34 4.40 -14.49
C GLY A 32 -9.35 5.49 -14.11
N PHE A 33 -8.92 6.41 -13.26
CA PHE A 33 -9.71 7.51 -12.71
C PHE A 33 -10.17 8.44 -13.83
N ILE A 34 -9.28 8.86 -14.74
CA ILE A 34 -9.65 9.70 -15.88
C ILE A 34 -10.75 9.04 -16.74
N ARG A 35 -10.64 7.73 -16.99
CA ARG A 35 -11.65 7.00 -17.78
C ARG A 35 -12.99 6.90 -17.06
N VAL A 36 -12.98 6.61 -15.75
CA VAL A 36 -14.20 6.41 -14.96
C VAL A 36 -14.86 7.75 -14.64
N HIS A 37 -14.09 8.78 -14.28
CA HIS A 37 -14.58 10.12 -14.02
C HIS A 37 -15.26 10.73 -15.25
N ARG A 38 -14.73 10.51 -16.45
CA ARG A 38 -15.38 10.95 -17.70
C ARG A 38 -16.72 10.25 -17.98
N GLN A 39 -16.96 9.06 -17.42
CA GLN A 39 -18.21 8.32 -17.61
C GLN A 39 -19.20 8.52 -16.46
N MET A 40 -18.70 8.71 -15.24
CA MET A 40 -19.49 8.76 -14.00
C MET A 40 -18.92 9.79 -13.02
N PRO A 41 -18.94 11.10 -13.35
CA PRO A 41 -18.28 12.13 -12.55
C PRO A 41 -18.88 12.26 -11.14
N LEU A 42 -20.19 12.05 -10.99
CA LEU A 42 -20.90 12.10 -9.71
C LEU A 42 -20.54 10.95 -8.75
N ARG A 43 -20.14 9.78 -9.29
CA ARG A 43 -19.77 8.61 -8.48
C ARG A 43 -18.28 8.60 -8.12
N PHE A 44 -17.46 9.30 -8.88
CA PHE A 44 -16.01 9.41 -8.68
C PHE A 44 -15.60 10.88 -8.68
N PRO A 45 -15.92 11.63 -7.61
CA PRO A 45 -15.52 13.03 -7.49
C PRO A 45 -13.99 13.19 -7.41
N LEU A 46 -13.51 14.42 -7.63
CA LEU A 46 -12.08 14.75 -7.46
C LEU A 46 -11.56 14.50 -6.05
N SER A 47 -12.44 14.46 -5.03
CA SER A 47 -12.07 14.07 -3.67
C SER A 47 -11.57 12.62 -3.60
N SER A 48 -12.10 11.69 -4.41
CA SER A 48 -11.59 10.32 -4.49
C SER A 48 -10.16 10.28 -5.05
N LEU A 49 -9.84 11.14 -6.02
CA LEU A 49 -8.48 11.29 -6.52
C LEU A 49 -7.57 11.87 -5.44
N ALA A 50 -8.01 12.92 -4.73
CA ALA A 50 -7.25 13.55 -3.66
C ALA A 50 -6.94 12.58 -2.51
N LEU A 51 -7.91 11.77 -2.08
CA LEU A 51 -7.75 10.78 -1.02
C LEU A 51 -6.79 9.66 -1.44
N TYR A 52 -6.91 9.15 -2.66
CA TYR A 52 -5.96 8.17 -3.18
C TYR A 52 -4.55 8.74 -3.29
N SER A 53 -4.39 9.96 -3.81
CA SER A 53 -3.09 10.61 -3.90
C SER A 53 -2.49 10.88 -2.52
N ALA A 54 -3.32 11.24 -1.53
CA ALA A 54 -2.87 11.42 -0.15
C ALA A 54 -2.37 10.11 0.45
N GLY A 55 -3.03 8.98 0.17
CA GLY A 55 -2.57 7.64 0.55
C GLY A 55 -1.23 7.26 -0.09
N ILE A 56 -1.05 7.54 -1.38
CA ILE A 56 0.23 7.31 -2.09
C ILE A 56 1.34 8.20 -1.52
N VAL A 57 1.04 9.46 -1.20
CA VAL A 57 1.99 10.36 -0.56
C VAL A 57 2.34 9.86 0.85
N ALA A 58 1.36 9.38 1.62
CA ALA A 58 1.63 8.80 2.94
C ALA A 58 2.55 7.57 2.85
N LEU A 59 2.34 6.68 1.86
CA LEU A 59 3.24 5.58 1.57
C LEU A 59 4.64 6.06 1.18
N ALA A 60 4.73 7.07 0.31
CA ALA A 60 6.01 7.64 -0.11
C ALA A 60 6.75 8.23 1.09
N VAL A 61 6.06 8.98 1.96
CA VAL A 61 6.66 9.54 3.17
C VAL A 61 7.11 8.44 4.11
N ALA A 62 6.33 7.37 4.31
CA ALA A 62 6.72 6.27 5.18
C ALA A 62 7.92 5.48 4.65
N LEU A 63 7.97 5.20 3.33
CA LEU A 63 8.96 4.28 2.75
C LEU A 63 10.20 4.97 2.18
N VAL A 64 10.12 6.27 1.90
CA VAL A 64 11.11 6.99 1.09
C VAL A 64 11.65 8.22 1.81
N SER A 65 11.02 8.65 2.91
CA SER A 65 11.54 9.78 3.69
C SER A 65 12.92 9.46 4.26
N PRO A 66 13.82 10.45 4.41
CA PRO A 66 15.04 10.31 5.23
C PRO A 66 14.75 9.97 6.71
N LEU A 67 13.48 9.89 7.12
CA LEU A 67 13.07 9.24 8.37
C LEU A 67 13.33 7.73 8.36
N ALA A 68 13.30 7.07 7.20
CA ALA A 68 13.63 5.65 7.07
C ALA A 68 15.09 5.34 7.44
N THR A 69 16.01 6.31 7.36
CA THR A 69 17.39 6.15 7.85
C THR A 69 17.53 6.44 9.35
N LEU A 70 16.51 7.04 9.96
CA LEU A 70 16.37 7.24 11.41
C LEU A 70 15.59 6.09 12.06
N ASP A 71 14.83 5.31 11.29
CA ASP A 71 14.07 4.12 11.71
C ASP A 71 14.97 3.10 12.41
N ASP A 72 16.13 2.81 11.80
CA ASP A 72 17.14 1.90 12.35
C ASP A 72 17.76 2.39 13.68
N ARG A 73 17.61 3.68 14.01
CA ARG A 73 18.29 4.32 15.16
C ARG A 73 17.33 4.75 16.27
N LEU A 74 16.05 4.96 15.96
CA LEU A 74 15.05 5.43 16.90
C LEU A 74 13.79 4.58 16.77
N LEU A 75 13.54 3.75 17.79
CA LEU A 75 12.33 2.92 17.89
C LEU A 75 11.04 3.75 17.70
N THR A 76 11.04 5.02 18.12
CA THR A 76 9.91 5.93 17.92
C THR A 76 9.66 6.25 16.45
N ALA A 77 10.71 6.46 15.65
CA ALA A 77 10.57 6.68 14.21
C ALA A 77 9.98 5.42 13.56
N HIS A 78 10.51 4.25 13.95
CA HIS A 78 10.07 2.94 13.47
C HIS A 78 8.59 2.66 13.73
N MET A 79 8.13 2.93 14.95
CA MET A 79 6.71 2.77 15.27
C MET A 79 5.82 3.78 14.52
N VAL A 80 6.28 5.01 14.31
CA VAL A 80 5.54 5.99 13.49
C VAL A 80 5.43 5.51 12.05
N GLN A 81 6.50 4.95 11.47
CA GLN A 81 6.47 4.36 10.12
C GLN A 81 5.40 3.26 10.03
N HIS A 82 5.40 2.29 10.95
CA HIS A 82 4.38 1.24 10.98
C HIS A 82 2.96 1.79 11.18
N LEU A 83 2.76 2.78 12.06
CA LEU A 83 1.44 3.39 12.26
C LEU A 83 0.93 4.09 11.00
N VAL A 84 1.80 4.80 10.26
CA VAL A 84 1.42 5.42 8.98
C VAL A 84 1.02 4.35 7.96
N LEU A 85 1.80 3.27 7.86
CA LEU A 85 1.54 2.16 6.94
C LEU A 85 0.27 1.37 7.28
N LEU A 86 -0.09 1.25 8.56
CA LEU A 86 -1.23 0.45 9.00
C LEU A 86 -2.53 1.27 9.15
N MET A 87 -2.44 2.51 9.63
CA MET A 87 -3.61 3.31 10.04
C MET A 87 -3.91 4.48 9.12
N ILE A 88 -2.94 4.99 8.36
CA ILE A 88 -3.14 6.19 7.54
C ILE A 88 -3.24 5.83 6.06
N ALA A 89 -2.24 5.13 5.53
CA ALA A 89 -2.22 4.79 4.11
C ALA A 89 -3.41 3.91 3.68
N PRO A 90 -3.77 2.81 4.38
CA PRO A 90 -4.83 1.92 3.91
C PRO A 90 -6.22 2.57 3.88
N PRO A 91 -6.66 3.33 4.91
CA PRO A 91 -7.95 4.02 4.85
C PRO A 91 -8.00 5.10 3.75
N LEU A 92 -6.94 5.89 3.58
CA LEU A 92 -6.89 6.91 2.52
C LEU A 92 -6.98 6.29 1.13
N LEU A 93 -6.22 5.22 0.89
CA LEU A 93 -6.28 4.47 -0.35
C LEU A 93 -7.66 3.86 -0.56
N LEU A 94 -8.28 3.28 0.48
CA LEU A 94 -9.61 2.67 0.38
C LEU A 94 -10.71 3.69 0.11
N LEU A 95 -10.67 4.86 0.76
CA LEU A 95 -11.60 5.98 0.54
C LEU A 95 -11.48 6.58 -0.87
N GLY A 96 -10.31 6.44 -1.52
CA GLY A 96 -10.14 6.73 -2.94
C GLY A 96 -10.90 5.78 -3.87
N ALA A 97 -11.54 4.71 -3.35
CA ALA A 97 -12.27 3.70 -4.09
C ALA A 97 -11.52 3.13 -5.32
N PRO A 98 -10.27 2.64 -5.16
CA PRO A 98 -9.36 2.30 -6.26
C PRO A 98 -9.75 1.06 -7.04
N GLN A 99 -10.67 0.28 -6.49
CA GLN A 99 -11.17 -0.98 -7.04
C GLN A 99 -11.62 -0.81 -8.50
N ILE A 100 -12.46 0.19 -8.76
CA ILE A 100 -13.07 0.42 -10.08
C ILE A 100 -12.09 1.10 -11.05
N PRO A 101 -11.37 2.17 -10.66
CA PRO A 101 -10.30 2.77 -11.47
C PRO A 101 -9.23 1.74 -11.88
N ILE A 102 -8.70 0.93 -10.96
CA ILE A 102 -7.62 -0.02 -11.27
C ILE A 102 -8.09 -1.07 -12.28
N VAL A 103 -9.28 -1.65 -12.10
CA VAL A 103 -9.83 -2.63 -13.05
C VAL A 103 -10.08 -2.01 -14.43
N ARG A 104 -10.50 -0.74 -14.48
CA ARG A 104 -10.69 0.04 -15.71
C ARG A 104 -9.40 0.57 -16.33
N ALA A 105 -8.30 0.57 -15.58
CA ALA A 105 -6.98 0.94 -16.09
C ALA A 105 -6.39 -0.18 -16.95
N ILE A 106 -6.67 -1.44 -16.59
CA ILE A 106 -6.22 -2.64 -17.31
C ILE A 106 -6.90 -2.70 -18.69
N PRO A 107 -6.16 -2.99 -19.78
CA PRO A 107 -6.75 -3.16 -21.12
C PRO A 107 -7.87 -4.21 -21.11
N PRO A 108 -9.01 -3.96 -21.78
CA PRO A 108 -10.16 -4.85 -21.74
C PRO A 108 -9.87 -6.28 -22.23
N ALA A 109 -8.90 -6.45 -23.14
CA ALA A 109 -8.44 -7.76 -23.60
C ALA A 109 -7.75 -8.57 -22.47
N PHE A 110 -6.99 -7.90 -21.61
CA PHE A 110 -6.31 -8.53 -20.48
C PHE A 110 -7.26 -8.72 -19.30
N ALA A 111 -8.06 -7.70 -18.98
CA ALA A 111 -9.04 -7.75 -17.89
C ALA A 111 -10.10 -8.86 -18.10
N LYS A 112 -10.59 -9.07 -19.33
CA LYS A 112 -11.50 -10.18 -19.63
C LYS A 112 -10.84 -11.55 -19.49
N LYS A 113 -9.55 -11.66 -19.78
CA LYS A 113 -8.83 -12.94 -19.82
C LYS A 113 -8.35 -13.40 -18.43
N THR A 114 -7.99 -12.50 -17.53
CA THR A 114 -7.57 -12.85 -16.16
C THR A 114 -8.70 -12.67 -15.15
N VAL A 115 -9.20 -11.45 -14.99
CA VAL A 115 -10.28 -11.14 -14.02
C VAL A 115 -11.60 -11.76 -14.47
N GLY A 116 -11.93 -11.69 -15.76
CA GLY A 116 -13.16 -12.25 -16.30
C GLY A 116 -13.25 -13.78 -16.22
N LEU A 117 -12.12 -14.50 -16.22
CA LEU A 117 -12.08 -15.95 -16.10
C LEU A 117 -12.31 -16.39 -14.64
N VAL A 118 -11.63 -15.75 -13.69
CA VAL A 118 -11.80 -15.99 -12.26
C VAL A 118 -13.21 -15.59 -11.80
N ALA A 119 -13.70 -14.42 -12.25
CA ALA A 119 -15.04 -13.91 -11.91
C ALA A 119 -16.19 -14.72 -12.55
N LYS A 120 -15.96 -15.44 -13.65
CA LYS A 120 -16.95 -16.35 -14.25
C LYS A 120 -17.14 -17.63 -13.45
N SER A 121 -16.10 -18.11 -12.76
CA SER A 121 -16.20 -19.30 -11.93
C SER A 121 -16.91 -18.99 -10.60
N ARG A 122 -17.84 -19.87 -10.16
CA ARG A 122 -18.52 -19.71 -8.85
C ARG A 122 -17.52 -19.67 -7.68
N GLY A 123 -16.44 -20.46 -7.76
CA GLY A 123 -15.36 -20.50 -6.77
C GLY A 123 -14.54 -19.20 -6.76
N GLY A 124 -14.08 -18.74 -7.92
CA GLY A 124 -13.31 -17.49 -8.03
C GLY A 124 -14.12 -16.26 -7.64
N ARG A 125 -15.42 -16.22 -7.95
CA ARG A 125 -16.30 -15.13 -7.49
C ARG A 125 -16.51 -15.14 -5.97
N ARG A 126 -16.64 -16.31 -5.36
CA ARG A 126 -16.67 -16.46 -3.89
C ARG A 126 -15.37 -16.02 -3.25
N LEU A 127 -14.22 -16.40 -3.80
CA LEU A 127 -12.91 -16.00 -3.30
C LEU A 127 -12.71 -14.47 -3.40
N LEU A 128 -13.02 -13.88 -4.54
CA LEU A 128 -12.93 -12.42 -4.73
C LEU A 128 -13.84 -11.66 -3.75
N ASN A 129 -15.10 -12.11 -3.60
CA ASN A 129 -16.03 -11.49 -2.66
C ASN A 129 -15.61 -11.70 -1.20
N GLY A 130 -15.07 -12.88 -0.86
CA GLY A 130 -14.55 -13.18 0.47
C GLY A 130 -13.32 -12.35 0.81
N ALA A 131 -12.37 -12.21 -0.12
CA ALA A 131 -11.16 -11.40 0.06
C ALA A 131 -11.48 -9.90 0.18
N ALA A 132 -12.51 -9.42 -0.53
CA ALA A 132 -12.99 -8.03 -0.43
C ALA A 132 -13.92 -7.79 0.78
N HIS A 133 -14.23 -8.82 1.57
CA HIS A 133 -15.13 -8.69 2.72
C HIS A 133 -14.40 -8.03 3.89
N PRO A 134 -15.00 -7.01 4.56
CA PRO A 134 -14.33 -6.24 5.61
C PRO A 134 -13.87 -7.11 6.78
N VAL A 135 -14.66 -8.14 7.13
CA VAL A 135 -14.29 -9.11 8.19
C VAL A 135 -13.06 -9.93 7.81
N THR A 136 -12.91 -10.34 6.55
CA THR A 136 -11.72 -11.08 6.11
C THR A 136 -10.48 -10.20 6.22
N GLY A 137 -10.59 -8.93 5.82
CA GLY A 137 -9.52 -7.95 6.00
C GLY A 137 -9.15 -7.76 7.47
N LEU A 138 -10.16 -7.63 8.35
CA LEU A 138 -9.94 -7.51 9.80
C LEU A 138 -9.25 -8.74 10.38
N VAL A 139 -9.73 -9.94 10.04
CA VAL A 139 -9.15 -11.21 10.52
C VAL A 139 -7.72 -11.38 10.02
N LEU A 140 -7.44 -11.11 8.75
CA LEU A 140 -6.07 -11.16 8.22
C LEU A 140 -5.18 -10.14 8.91
N PHE A 141 -5.64 -8.89 9.05
CA PHE A 141 -4.90 -7.84 9.73
C PHE A 141 -4.56 -8.24 11.17
N SER A 142 -5.56 -8.71 11.94
CA SER A 142 -5.37 -9.18 13.30
C SER A 142 -4.44 -10.39 13.37
N ALA A 143 -4.56 -11.35 12.45
CA ALA A 143 -3.70 -12.53 12.42
C ALA A 143 -2.24 -12.16 12.12
N VAL A 144 -2.00 -11.25 11.17
CA VAL A 144 -0.65 -10.76 10.86
C VAL A 144 -0.07 -9.97 12.03
N MET A 145 -0.84 -9.07 12.63
CA MET A 145 -0.42 -8.30 13.81
C MET A 145 -0.06 -9.23 14.97
N LEU A 146 -0.94 -10.15 15.35
CA LEU A 146 -0.68 -11.11 16.42
C LEU A 146 0.50 -12.02 16.08
N GLY A 147 0.61 -12.44 14.83
CA GLY A 147 1.70 -13.27 14.32
C GLY A 147 3.06 -12.62 14.58
N TRP A 148 3.25 -11.37 14.16
CA TRP A 148 4.51 -10.66 14.36
C TRP A 148 4.83 -10.32 15.81
N HIS A 149 3.83 -10.28 16.69
CA HIS A 149 4.04 -10.10 18.14
C HIS A 149 4.38 -11.41 18.88
N LEU A 150 4.38 -12.56 18.19
CA LEU A 150 4.86 -13.81 18.78
C LEU A 150 6.40 -13.79 18.88
N PRO A 151 6.98 -14.38 19.95
CA PRO A 151 8.43 -14.32 20.18
C PRO A 151 9.27 -14.98 19.08
N GLY A 152 8.72 -15.91 18.30
CA GLY A 152 9.42 -16.54 17.17
C GLY A 152 9.71 -15.58 16.01
N PRO A 153 8.69 -15.11 15.27
CA PRO A 153 8.86 -14.20 14.15
C PRO A 153 9.50 -12.87 14.54
N PHE A 154 9.19 -12.34 15.73
CA PHE A 154 9.87 -11.14 16.26
C PHE A 154 11.37 -11.34 16.42
N GLN A 155 11.80 -12.48 17.00
CA GLN A 155 13.23 -12.78 17.11
C GLN A 155 13.88 -13.08 15.75
N ALA A 156 13.12 -13.58 14.78
CA ALA A 156 13.62 -13.81 13.43
C ALA A 156 13.89 -12.49 12.70
N ALA A 157 12.98 -11.50 12.81
CA ALA A 157 13.17 -10.16 12.25
C ALA A 157 14.40 -9.46 12.88
N LEU A 158 14.59 -9.59 14.19
CA LEU A 158 15.76 -9.03 14.89
C LEU A 158 17.11 -9.66 14.51
N ARG A 159 17.11 -10.88 13.96
CA ARG A 159 18.34 -11.61 13.63
C ARG A 159 18.70 -11.58 12.14
N SER A 160 17.78 -11.17 11.27
CA SER A 160 17.94 -11.25 9.82
C SER A 160 17.29 -10.05 9.15
N ASP A 161 18.11 -9.24 8.48
CA ASP A 161 17.64 -8.10 7.66
C ASP A 161 16.64 -8.56 6.59
N ASP A 162 16.84 -9.75 5.99
CA ASP A 162 15.92 -10.32 5.00
C ASP A 162 14.54 -10.60 5.60
N TRP A 163 14.48 -11.06 6.85
CA TRP A 163 13.22 -11.31 7.54
C TRP A 163 12.56 -10.03 8.03
N HIS A 164 13.35 -9.00 8.30
CA HIS A 164 12.85 -7.67 8.64
C HIS A 164 12.21 -6.98 7.43
N ILE A 165 12.71 -7.19 6.21
CA ILE A 165 12.05 -6.71 4.98
C ILE A 165 10.66 -7.33 4.80
N VAL A 166 10.44 -8.57 5.25
CA VAL A 166 9.13 -9.26 5.15
C VAL A 166 8.12 -8.74 6.18
N GLU A 167 8.60 -8.11 7.26
CA GLU A 167 7.76 -7.48 8.27
C GLU A 167 7.14 -6.15 7.78
N HIS A 168 7.80 -5.48 6.83
CA HIS A 168 7.35 -4.25 6.19
C HIS A 168 6.41 -4.50 5.00
#